data_AF-A0A0G0K4H4-F1
#
_entry.id   AF-A0A0G0K4H4-F1
#
_cell.length_a   1.000
_cell.length_b   1.000
_cell.length_c   1.000
_cell.angle_alpha   90.00
_cell.angle_beta   90.00
_cell.angle_gamma   90.00
#
_symmetry.space_group_name_H-M   'P 1'
#
loop_
_entity.id
_entity.type
_entity.pdbx_description
1 polymer ?
#
loop_
_entity_poly.entity_id
_entity_poly.type
_entity_poly.pdbx_seq_one_letter_code
_entity_poly.pdbx_strand_id
1 'polypeptide(L)' 'MSKKDMGMVSQVLMGASLICVILSGIGYMGTDIWLASTQWLLVSAILALFGVYTKLS' A
#
# COMPACT_ATOMS: atom_id res chain seq x y z
N MET A 1 2.49 5.50 21.24
CA MET A 1 1.40 5.76 20.27
C MET A 1 0.12 5.19 20.84
N SER A 2 -1.00 5.90 20.82
CA SER A 2 -2.27 5.35 21.34
C SER A 2 -2.78 4.25 20.42
N LYS A 3 -3.56 3.29 20.95
CA LYS A 3 -4.24 2.28 20.13
C LYS A 3 -5.09 2.91 19.01
N LYS A 4 -5.65 4.09 19.26
CA LYS A 4 -6.38 4.89 18.28
C LYS A 4 -5.49 5.35 17.12
N ASP A 5 -4.27 5.79 17.42
CA ASP A 5 -3.31 6.25 16.43
C ASP A 5 -2.79 5.07 15.59
N MET A 6 -2.56 3.90 16.21
CA MET A 6 -2.17 2.67 15.50
C MET A 6 -3.25 2.20 14.53
N GLY A 7 -4.52 2.27 14.93
CA GLY A 7 -5.65 2.01 14.04
C GLY A 7 -5.69 2.95 12.83
N MET A 8 -5.45 4.24 13.05
CA MET A 8 -5.39 5.23 11.96
C MET A 8 -4.22 4.96 11.02
N VAL A 9 -3.03 4.67 11.54
CA VAL A 9 -1.85 4.33 10.74
C VAL A 9 -2.10 3.07 9.91
N SER A 10 -2.69 2.02 10.51
CA SER A 10 -3.07 0.81 9.78
C SER A 10 -4.01 1.13 8.61
N GLN A 11 -5.03 1.96 8.84
CA GLN A 11 -6.01 2.31 7.82
C GLN A 11 -5.39 3.10 6.66
N VAL A 12 -4.47 4.01 6.97
CA VAL A 12 -3.69 4.76 5.96
C VAL A 12 -2.79 3.83 5.16
N LEU A 13 -2.06 2.92 5.82
CA LEU A 13 -1.18 1.96 5.16
C LEU A 13 -1.95 1.02 4.22
N MET A 14 -3.11 0.52 4.66
CA MET A 14 -3.99 -0.30 3.82
C MET A 14 -4.58 0.48 2.64
N GLY A 15 -4.99 1.74 2.86
CA GLY A 15 -5.48 2.61 1.78
C GLY A 15 -4.40 2.92 0.75
N ALA A 16 -3.18 3.23 1.20
CA ALA A 16 -2.03 3.45 0.33
C ALA A 16 -1.65 2.19 -0.46
N SER A 17 -1.72 1.02 0.18
CA SER A 17 -1.51 -0.28 -0.49
C SER A 17 -2.49 -0.50 -1.64
N LEU A 18 -3.77 -0.19 -1.44
CA LEU A 18 -4.79 -0.28 -2.49
C LEU A 18 -4.50 0.65 -3.67
N ILE A 19 -4.11 1.91 -3.40
CA ILE A 19 -3.72 2.86 -4.44
C ILE A 19 -2.53 2.32 -5.26
N CYS A 20 -1.56 1.69 -4.60
CA CYS A 20 -0.42 1.07 -5.27
C CYS A 20 -0.84 -0.11 -6.17
N VAL A 21 -1.84 -0.92 -5.78
CA VAL A 21 -2.38 -1.97 -6.67
C VAL A 21 -3.02 -1.36 -7.91
N ILE A 22 -3.78 -0.28 -7.75
CA ILE A 22 -4.42 0.42 -8.88
C ILE A 22 -3.35 0.98 -9.82
N LEU A 23 -2.32 1.63 -9.29
CA LEU A 23 -1.19 2.16 -10.07
C LEU A 23 -0.41 1.05 -10.77
N SER A 24 -0.25 -0.11 -10.14
CA SER A 24 0.34 -1.30 -10.76
C SER A 24 -0.50 -1.79 -11.95
N GLY A 25 -1.83 -1.85 -11.78
CA GLY A 25 -2.76 -2.20 -12.85
C GLY A 25 -2.73 -1.22 -14.02
N ILE A 26 -2.63 0.09 -13.75
CA ILE A 26 -2.46 1.12 -14.78
C ILE A 26 -1.11 0.94 -15.49
N GLY A 27 -0.02 0.78 -14.75
CA GLY A 27 1.31 0.56 -15.33
C GLY A 27 1.36 -0.69 -16.22
N TYR A 28 0.58 -1.73 -15.90
CA TYR A 28 0.48 -2.92 -16.75
C TYR A 28 -0.13 -2.62 -18.12
N MET A 29 -0.98 -1.60 -18.25
CA MET A 29 -1.54 -1.17 -19.55
C MET A 29 -0.53 -0.38 -20.41
N GLY A 30 0.73 -0.28 -19.99
CA GLY A 30 1.81 0.38 -20.73
C GLY A 30 1.94 1.88 -20.42
N THR A 31 1.17 2.39 -19.47
CA THR A 31 1.30 3.77 -18.98
C THR A 31 2.05 3.77 -17.65
N ASP A 32 3.37 3.63 -17.74
CA ASP A 32 4.25 3.78 -16.58
C ASP A 32 4.27 5.25 -16.13
N ILE A 33 3.49 5.56 -15.09
CA ILE A 33 3.42 6.92 -14.52
C ILE A 33 4.74 7.29 -13.85
N TRP A 34 5.34 6.35 -13.11
CA TRP A 34 6.60 6.60 -12.39
C TRP A 34 7.40 5.33 -12.12
N LEU A 35 6.84 4.39 -11.36
CA LEU A 35 7.44 3.07 -11.14
C LEU A 35 6.86 2.06 -12.12
N ALA A 36 7.65 1.03 -12.44
CA ALA A 36 7.17 -0.12 -13.20
C ALA A 36 6.01 -0.81 -12.47
N SER A 37 5.08 -1.40 -13.21
CA SER A 37 3.91 -2.12 -12.68
C SER A 37 4.26 -3.13 -11.58
N THR A 38 5.34 -3.89 -11.73
CA THR A 38 5.82 -4.87 -10.74
C THR A 38 6.39 -4.22 -9.48
N GLN A 39 6.96 -3.03 -9.59
CA GLN A 39 7.48 -2.28 -8.44
C GLN A 39 6.33 -1.68 -7.61
N TRP A 40 5.30 -1.13 -8.25
CA TRP A 40 4.08 -0.69 -7.56
C TRP A 40 3.43 -1.84 -6.78
N LEU A 41 3.44 -3.05 -7.34
CA LEU A 41 2.92 -4.24 -6.69
C LEU A 41 3.75 -4.63 -5.45
N LEU A 42 5.07 -4.50 -5.52
CA LEU A 42 5.97 -4.76 -4.39
C LEU A 42 5.79 -3.72 -3.28
N VAL A 43 5.66 -2.44 -3.62
CA VAL A 43 5.36 -1.37 -2.65
C VAL A 43 4.00 -1.61 -2.00
N SER A 44 2.99 -2.00 -2.77
CA SER A 44 1.67 -2.37 -2.26
C SER A 44 1.76 -3.50 -1.22
N ALA A 45 2.52 -4.55 -1.51
CA ALA A 45 2.70 -5.70 -0.61
C ALA A 45 3.36 -5.28 0.72
N ILE A 46 4.41 -4.45 0.67
CA ILE A 46 5.08 -3.94 1.87
C ILE A 46 4.11 -3.10 2.71
N LEU A 47 3.39 -2.15 2.08
CA LEU A 47 2.41 -1.32 2.76
C LEU A 47 1.30 -2.15 3.42
N ALA A 48 0.81 -3.20 2.74
CA ALA A 48 -0.18 -4.11 3.31
C ALA A 48 0.37 -4.87 4.52
N LEU A 49 1.60 -5.39 4.44
CA LEU A 49 2.25 -6.11 5.54
C LEU A 49 2.40 -5.21 6.77
N PHE A 50 2.88 -3.98 6.59
CA PHE A 50 2.97 -3.02 7.69
C PHE A 50 1.60 -2.57 8.20
N GLY A 51 0.61 -2.44 7.32
CA GLY A 51 -0.77 -2.12 7.68
C GLY A 51 -1.39 -3.18 8.59
N VAL A 52 -1.18 -4.47 8.27
CA VAL A 52 -1.63 -5.60 9.09
C VAL A 52 -0.84 -5.69 10.38
N TYR A 53 0.49 -5.59 10.33
CA TYR A 53 1.33 -5.60 11.53
C TYR A 53 0.92 -4.52 12.53
N THR A 54 0.72 -3.30 12.05
CA THR A 54 0.31 -2.16 12.89
C THR A 54 -1.10 -2.33 13.47
N LYS A 55 -1.96 -3.09 12.78
CA LYS A 55 -3.31 -3.42 13.29
C LYS A 55 -3.30 -4.45 14.41
N LEU A 56 -2.34 -5.38 14.36
CA LEU A 56 -2.21 -6.48 15.31
C LEU A 56 -1.40 -6.10 16.55
N SER A 57 -0.58 -5.05 16.46
CA SER A 57 0.24 -4.52 17.54
C SER A 57 -0.53 -3.56 18.45
#